data_AF-A0A1R3KQC1-F1
#
_entry.id   AF-A0A1R3KQC1-F1
#
_cell.length_a   1.000
_cell.length_b   1.000
_cell.length_c   1.000
_cell.angle_alpha   90.00
_cell.angle_beta   90.00
_cell.angle_gamma   90.00
#
_symmetry.space_group_name_H-M   'P 1'
#
loop_
_entity.id
_entity.type
_entity.pdbx_description
1 polymer ?
#
loop_
_entity_poly.entity_id
_entity_poly.type
_entity_poly.pdbx_seq_one_letter_code
_entity_poly.pdbx_strand_id
1 'polypeptide(L)' 'MFKQDLIDDANRLASWIHLNEACCGWVGVVCDNLTAHVVELHLHNPQPVLDADKLRGNINLSLPNLKHLALFELKKQ' A
#
# COMPACT_ATOMS: atom_id res chain seq x y z
N MET A 1 2.11 -3.86 -10.88
CA MET A 1 1.59 -4.58 -9.69
C MET A 1 2.31 -3.99 -8.48
N PHE A 2 1.62 -3.52 -7.44
CA PHE A 2 2.24 -2.67 -6.41
C PHE A 2 3.17 -3.42 -5.44
N LYS A 3 2.85 -4.69 -5.12
CA LYS A 3 3.58 -5.50 -4.11
C LYS A 3 4.89 -6.12 -4.63
N GLN A 4 5.02 -6.34 -5.94
CA GLN A 4 6.14 -7.13 -6.51
C GLN A 4 7.52 -6.48 -6.33
N ASP A 5 7.57 -5.16 -6.25
CA ASP A 5 8.83 -4.40 -6.14
C ASP A 5 9.17 -4.02 -4.69
N LEU A 6 8.38 -4.53 -3.72
CA LEU A 6 8.56 -4.29 -2.29
C LEU A 6 9.11 -5.52 -1.58
N ILE A 7 10.09 -5.28 -0.71
CA ILE A 7 10.60 -6.24 0.26
C ILE A 7 9.89 -5.98 1.58
N ASP A 8 9.16 -6.98 2.07
CA ASP A 8 8.28 -6.92 3.23
C ASP A 8 8.55 -8.10 4.18
N ASP A 9 9.69 -8.05 4.86
CA ASP A 9 10.11 -9.16 5.75
C ASP A 9 9.21 -9.32 6.97
N ALA A 10 8.54 -8.24 7.39
CA ALA A 10 7.58 -8.24 8.49
C ALA A 10 6.15 -8.60 8.05
N ASN A 11 5.94 -8.98 6.78
CA ASN A 11 4.66 -9.42 6.23
C ASN A 11 3.52 -8.40 6.45
N ARG A 12 3.83 -7.11 6.40
CA ARG A 12 2.88 -6.01 6.62
C ARG A 12 1.87 -5.87 5.49
N LEU A 13 2.21 -6.35 4.30
CA LEU A 13 1.37 -6.39 3.10
C LEU A 13 0.74 -7.79 2.92
N ALA A 14 0.58 -8.57 3.98
CA ALA A 14 -0.04 -9.89 3.93
C ALA A 14 -1.44 -9.86 3.28
N SER A 15 -2.25 -8.83 3.58
CA SER A 15 -3.60 -8.67 3.02
C SER A 15 -3.60 -8.27 1.54
N TRP A 16 -2.46 -7.88 0.98
CA TRP A 16 -2.33 -7.46 -0.41
C TRP A 16 -2.23 -8.69 -1.31
N ILE A 17 -3.29 -9.49 -1.29
CA ILE A 17 -3.44 -10.71 -2.07
C ILE A 17 -4.02 -10.40 -3.44
N HIS A 18 -3.55 -11.13 -4.45
CA HIS A 18 -3.88 -10.92 -5.86
C HIS A 18 -5.17 -11.63 -6.30
N LEU A 19 -5.93 -12.17 -5.34
CA LEU A 19 -7.04 -13.09 -5.56
C LEU A 19 -8.34 -12.35 -5.88
N ASN A 20 -8.45 -11.68 -7.04
CA ASN A 20 -9.69 -11.06 -7.55
C ASN A 20 -10.45 -10.12 -6.58
N GLU A 21 -9.89 -9.83 -5.41
CA GLU A 21 -10.47 -8.99 -4.38
C GLU A 21 -10.11 -7.54 -4.68
N ALA A 22 -11.09 -6.66 -4.50
CA ALA A 22 -10.87 -5.24 -4.59
C ALA A 22 -9.84 -4.83 -3.53
N CYS A 23 -8.82 -4.07 -3.95
CA CYS A 23 -7.76 -3.58 -3.07
C CYS A 23 -8.27 -2.76 -1.86
N CYS A 24 -9.52 -2.33 -1.86
CA CYS A 24 -10.19 -1.68 -0.73
C CYS A 24 -10.28 -2.54 0.54
N GLY A 25 -10.11 -3.86 0.43
CA GLY A 25 -9.99 -4.76 1.59
C GLY A 25 -8.58 -4.84 2.18
N TRP A 26 -7.59 -4.22 1.54
CA TRP A 26 -6.20 -4.33 1.98
C TRP A 26 -5.91 -3.38 3.14
N VAL A 27 -5.15 -3.87 4.12
CA VAL A 27 -4.64 -3.04 5.22
C VAL A 27 -3.85 -1.87 4.66
N GLY A 28 -4.20 -0.67 5.13
CA GLY A 28 -3.58 0.59 4.70
C GLY A 28 -4.12 1.16 3.40
N VAL A 29 -5.09 0.53 2.73
CA VAL A 29 -5.79 1.11 1.57
C VAL A 29 -7.10 1.73 2.03
N VAL A 30 -7.34 2.99 1.65
CA VAL A 30 -8.63 3.64 1.85
C VAL A 30 -9.24 3.92 0.49
N CYS A 31 -10.49 3.50 0.32
CA CYS A 31 -11.26 3.75 -0.89
C CYS A 31 -12.41 4.73 -0.64
N ASP A 32 -12.77 5.47 -1.68
CA ASP A 32 -14.03 6.18 -1.71
C ASP A 32 -15.20 5.19 -1.75
N ASN A 33 -16.17 5.38 -0.84
CA ASN A 33 -17.28 4.43 -0.65
C ASN A 33 -18.28 4.39 -1.81
N LEU A 34 -18.26 5.38 -2.72
CA LEU A 34 -19.20 5.48 -3.84
C LEU A 34 -18.59 4.94 -5.13
N THR A 35 -17.32 5.26 -5.38
CA THR A 35 -16.61 4.94 -6.62
C THR A 35 -15.68 3.74 -6.50
N ALA A 36 -15.43 3.26 -5.28
CA ALA A 36 -14.44 2.22 -4.96
C ALA A 36 -13.00 2.56 -5.42
N HIS A 37 -12.72 3.84 -5.71
CA HIS A 37 -11.39 4.29 -6.05
C HIS A 37 -10.54 4.45 -4.80
N VAL A 38 -9.28 4.03 -4.87
CA VAL A 38 -8.30 4.29 -3.81
C VAL A 38 -8.05 5.78 -3.70
N VAL A 39 -8.30 6.35 -2.53
CA VAL A 39 -8.13 7.78 -2.22
C VAL A 39 -6.94 8.03 -1.30
N GLU A 40 -6.60 7.06 -0.45
CA GLU A 40 -5.44 7.13 0.44
C GLU A 40 -4.69 5.79 0.49
N LEU A 41 -3.38 5.89 0.72
CA LEU A 41 -2.52 4.74 0.96
C LEU A 41 -1.56 4.97 2.12
N HIS A 42 -1.69 4.13 3.15
CA HIS A 42 -0.88 4.16 4.37
C HIS A 42 0.11 2.99 4.39
N LEU A 43 1.35 3.28 4.04
CA LEU A 43 2.47 2.32 4.14
C LEU A 43 3.32 2.52 5.41
N HIS A 44 2.92 3.46 6.27
CA HIS A 44 3.61 3.77 7.52
C HIS A 44 3.69 2.54 8.44
N ASN A 45 4.85 2.34 9.07
CA ASN A 45 5.04 1.28 10.05
C ASN A 45 4.41 1.66 11.40
N PRO A 46 3.30 1.01 11.82
CA PRO A 46 2.63 1.35 13.08
C PRO A 46 3.46 1.00 14.32
N GLN A 47 4.50 0.18 14.19
CA GLN A 47 5.38 -0.26 15.27
C GLN A 47 6.83 -0.31 14.78
N PRO A 48 7.56 0.82 14.74
CA PRO A 48 8.97 0.87 14.36
C PRO A 48 9.83 0.40 15.53
N VAL A 49 9.75 -0.90 15.85
CA VAL A 49 10.55 -1.48 16.93
C VAL A 49 11.91 -1.91 16.37
N LEU A 50 11.96 -2.42 15.14
CA LEU A 50 13.18 -2.89 14.49
C LEU A 50 13.28 -2.41 13.03
N ASP A 51 14.50 -2.31 12.51
CA ASP A 51 14.74 -2.01 11.09
C ASP A 51 14.15 -3.06 10.14
N ALA A 52 13.94 -4.29 10.62
CA ALA A 52 13.26 -5.36 9.89
C ALA A 52 11.78 -5.07 9.60
N ASP A 53 11.18 -4.11 10.31
CA ASP A 53 9.76 -3.75 10.16
C ASP A 53 9.53 -2.72 9.03
N LYS A 54 10.63 -2.22 8.43
CA LYS A 54 10.59 -1.26 7.32
C LYS A 54 10.30 -1.97 6.00
N LEU A 55 9.36 -1.41 5.24
CA LEU A 55 9.19 -1.78 3.83
C LEU A 55 10.40 -1.23 3.06
N ARG A 56 11.04 -2.10 2.29
CA ARG A 56 12.20 -1.76 1.46
C ARG A 56 11.85 -2.00 -0.01
N GLY A 57 12.72 -1.56 -0.91
CA GLY A 57 12.51 -1.65 -2.35
C GLY A 57 12.03 -0.32 -2.95
N ASN A 58 11.65 -0.36 -4.21
CA ASN A 58 11.27 0.82 -4.97
C ASN A 58 9.79 0.71 -5.34
N ILE A 59 9.00 1.72 -5.01
CA ILE A 59 7.60 1.72 -5.40
C ILE A 59 7.55 2.11 -6.87
N ASN A 60 7.45 1.11 -7.75
CA ASN A 60 7.17 1.35 -9.15
C ASN A 60 5.70 1.71 -9.32
N LEU A 61 5.41 3.00 -9.18
CA LEU A 61 4.11 3.61 -9.45
C LEU A 61 3.83 3.68 -10.98
N SER A 62 4.06 2.61 -11.73
CA SER A 62 3.59 2.51 -13.12
C SER A 62 2.09 2.23 -13.10
N LEU A 63 1.31 3.31 -12.96
CA LEU A 63 -0.11 3.25 -12.64
C LEU A 63 -0.97 3.98 -13.67
N PRO A 64 -1.52 3.28 -14.67
CA PRO A 64 -2.65 3.80 -15.42
C PRO A 64 -3.92 3.97 -14.57
N ASN A 65 -3.98 3.33 -13.38
CA ASN A 65 -5.20 3.20 -12.56
C ASN A 65 -5.27 4.08 -11.30
N LEU A 66 -4.20 4.81 -10.92
CA LEU A 66 -4.23 5.73 -9.76
C LEU A 66 -4.50 7.19 -10.16
N LYS A 67 -5.38 7.40 -11.15
CA LYS A 67 -5.78 8.76 -11.58
C LYS A 67 -6.62 9.51 -10.52
N HIS A 68 -7.19 8.79 -9.57
CA HIS A 68 -8.09 9.32 -8.54
C HIS A 68 -7.46 9.40 -7.15
N LEU A 69 -6.15 9.11 -7.04
CA LEU A 69 -5.44 9.17 -5.78
C LEU A 69 -5.33 10.64 -5.32
N ALA A 70 -6.08 11.00 -4.29
CA ALA A 70 -6.11 12.35 -3.74
C ALA A 70 -4.94 12.60 -2.78
N LEU A 71 -4.48 11.55 -2.08
CA LEU A 71 -3.40 11.64 -1.10
C LEU A 71 -2.51 10.39 -1.17
N PHE A 72 -1.20 10.59 -1.35
CA PHE A 72 -0.19 9.54 -1.26
C PHE A 72 0.85 9.95 -0.22
N GLU A 73 0.72 9.45 1.00
CA GLU A 73 1.69 9.74 2.05
C GLU A 73 2.74 8.63 2.18
N LEU A 74 3.93 8.91 1.65
CA LEU A 74 5.17 8.25 2.06
C LEU A 74 5.88 9.15 3.07
N LYS A 75 5.52 9.04 4.35
CA LYS A 75 6.29 9.71 5.39
C LYS A 75 7.59 8.94 5.61
N LYS A 76 8.70 9.47 5.10
CA LYS A 76 10.05 9.07 5.52
C LYS A 76 10.21 9.40 7.00
N GLN A 77 10.70 8.44 7.77
CA GLN A 77 11.36 8.71 9.05
C GLN A 77 12.77 9.24 8.78
#